data_AF-A0A927XRN9-F1
#
_entry.id   AF-A0A927XRN9-F1
#
_cell.length_a   1.000
_cell.length_b   1.000
_cell.length_c   1.000
_cell.angle_alpha   90.00
_cell.angle_beta   90.00
_cell.angle_gamma   90.00
#
_symmetry.space_group_name_H-M   'P 1'
#
loop_
_entity.id
_entity.type
_entity.pdbx_description
1 polymer ?
#
loop_
_entity_poly.entity_id
_entity_poly.type
_entity_poly.pdbx_seq_one_letter_code
_entity_poly.pdbx_strand_id
1 'polypeptide(L)'
;MLAAIMVFSMFATASASSLAGTYDITVWVADAIVDLTKAQIEKFNQTNELGIVFNATVEAVGEGDAATQMVTDVEAGGDLFCFAQDQFARLVQAGALAKLGVKAAETVQTTSDAGAIAAATVGDTLYAYPLSADNGYFMYYDKSVIPEEHIDSLEALIADCEANQKYFAFEMQTSAWYLASFFFGTGCVSEWTTDDEGNFISVHDTFNSPEGLIAAKGMQKLVTSPFHLSAAGADQFANGAAILVSGTWDSVKAKEILGENLGVADLPSFEVDGQSYHLGSFFGFKLMGVKPQVDAAKAAALHQLAQYLTGYECSMERHAQNGWGPANLEAQATEAVQNDPILAAVRTQREYSVVQSAIQGMWWDIAKVIGDDVKAATDDAALQAALDSYSAKINDVFGIDTSILLFVGAWNNWNNGDEADTYHLKDGSVTLDVPESDYMGGRIVNLTTWDTNKGFAQVVSGAEYIKDLGADNPDNNIVFAEPGNYTVTLNGAEITIVKN
;
A
#
# COMPACT_ATOMS: atom_id res chain seq x y z
N MET A 1 -19.36 -20.49 -39.32
CA MET A 1 -20.22 -21.53 -38.71
C MET A 1 -20.09 -21.34 -37.20
N LEU A 2 -21.09 -20.72 -36.58
CA LEU A 2 -21.10 -20.34 -35.16
C LEU A 2 -20.95 -21.58 -34.26
N ALA A 3 -20.09 -21.49 -33.24
CA ALA A 3 -20.18 -22.33 -32.05
C ALA A 3 -20.41 -21.41 -30.86
N ALA A 4 -21.69 -21.23 -30.53
CA ALA A 4 -22.13 -20.57 -29.31
C ALA A 4 -21.96 -21.56 -28.14
N ILE A 5 -21.06 -21.24 -27.21
CA ILE A 5 -21.03 -21.90 -25.90
C ILE A 5 -22.14 -21.24 -25.07
N MET A 6 -23.31 -21.88 -25.02
CA MET A 6 -24.35 -21.55 -24.06
C MET A 6 -23.85 -21.89 -22.66
N VAL A 7 -23.43 -20.87 -21.92
CA VAL A 7 -23.41 -20.94 -20.45
C VAL A 7 -24.87 -20.93 -20.02
N PHE A 8 -25.41 -22.12 -19.74
CA PHE A 8 -26.73 -22.27 -19.16
C PHE A 8 -26.70 -21.65 -17.76
N SER A 9 -27.31 -20.47 -17.63
CA SER A 9 -27.72 -19.89 -16.37
C SER A 9 -28.68 -20.85 -15.67
N MET A 10 -28.14 -21.71 -14.81
CA MET A 10 -28.94 -22.44 -13.84
C MET A 10 -29.40 -21.42 -12.79
N PHE A 11 -30.58 -20.84 -13.03
CA PHE A 11 -31.42 -20.37 -11.94
C PHE A 11 -31.85 -21.60 -11.13
N ALA A 12 -30.94 -22.09 -10.29
CA ALA A 12 -31.32 -22.94 -9.18
C ALA A 12 -32.06 -22.03 -8.20
N THR A 13 -33.37 -22.18 -8.12
CA THR A 13 -34.14 -21.76 -6.95
C THR A 13 -33.53 -22.50 -5.76
N ALA A 14 -32.58 -21.87 -5.08
CA ALA A 14 -31.99 -22.40 -3.86
C ALA A 14 -33.12 -22.58 -2.84
N SER A 15 -33.51 -23.82 -2.61
CA SER A 15 -34.14 -24.20 -1.36
C SER A 15 -33.27 -23.65 -0.24
N ALA A 16 -33.84 -22.91 0.71
CA ALA A 16 -33.12 -22.37 1.85
C ALA A 16 -32.45 -23.51 2.62
N SER A 17 -31.20 -23.82 2.27
CA SER A 17 -30.32 -24.63 3.09
C SER A 17 -30.09 -23.83 4.36
N SER A 18 -30.44 -24.43 5.50
CA SER A 18 -30.09 -23.88 6.80
C SER A 18 -28.60 -23.56 6.82
N LEU A 19 -28.23 -22.32 7.14
CA LEU A 19 -26.83 -21.94 7.34
C LEU A 19 -26.27 -22.48 8.67
N ALA A 20 -27.14 -23.02 9.53
CA ALA A 20 -26.74 -23.61 10.80
C ALA A 20 -25.70 -24.72 10.59
N GLY A 21 -24.58 -24.61 11.29
CA GLY A 21 -23.44 -25.49 11.11
C GLY A 21 -22.16 -24.88 11.68
N THR A 22 -21.12 -25.70 11.75
CA THR A 22 -19.78 -25.28 12.16
C THR A 22 -18.87 -25.18 10.93
N TYR A 23 -18.19 -24.05 10.78
CA TYR A 23 -17.31 -23.77 9.66
C TYR A 23 -15.90 -23.46 10.19
N ASP A 24 -14.90 -24.21 9.72
CA ASP A 24 -13.49 -23.88 9.95
C ASP A 24 -13.08 -22.77 8.99
N ILE A 25 -12.54 -21.68 9.56
CA ILE A 25 -12.13 -20.50 8.80
C ILE A 25 -10.78 -19.97 9.23
N THR A 26 -10.07 -19.34 8.29
CA THR A 26 -8.92 -18.47 8.58
C THR A 26 -9.31 -17.01 8.36
N VAL A 27 -8.92 -16.12 9.28
CA VAL A 27 -9.20 -14.68 9.21
C VAL A 27 -7.90 -13.90 9.33
N TRP A 28 -7.64 -13.02 8.37
CA TRP A 28 -6.44 -12.18 8.32
C TRP A 28 -6.77 -10.74 8.69
N VAL A 29 -6.14 -10.23 9.74
CA VAL A 29 -6.32 -8.86 10.21
C VAL A 29 -5.00 -8.28 10.69
N ALA A 30 -4.92 -6.96 10.84
CA ALA A 30 -3.77 -6.33 11.48
C ALA A 30 -3.54 -6.89 12.89
N ASP A 31 -2.29 -7.05 13.28
CA ASP A 31 -1.89 -7.54 14.60
C ASP A 31 -2.66 -6.83 15.74
N ALA A 32 -2.80 -5.51 15.62
CA ALA A 32 -3.49 -4.64 16.57
C ALA A 32 -4.97 -4.99 16.84
N ILE A 33 -5.63 -5.76 15.98
CA ILE A 33 -7.04 -6.14 16.13
C ILE A 33 -7.27 -7.66 16.12
N VAL A 34 -6.22 -8.48 16.20
CA VAL A 34 -6.33 -9.95 16.22
C VAL A 34 -7.22 -10.42 17.37
N ASP A 35 -6.94 -9.97 18.60
CA ASP A 35 -7.68 -10.42 19.78
C ASP A 35 -9.10 -9.85 19.84
N LEU A 36 -9.29 -8.60 19.38
CA LEU A 36 -10.61 -8.02 19.23
C LEU A 36 -11.46 -8.80 18.22
N THR A 37 -10.88 -9.16 17.07
CA THR A 37 -11.58 -9.93 16.03
C THR A 37 -11.98 -11.31 16.55
N LYS A 38 -11.12 -12.00 17.33
CA LYS A 38 -11.49 -13.26 18.01
C LYS A 38 -12.69 -13.07 18.92
N ALA A 39 -12.70 -12.02 19.74
CA ALA A 39 -13.80 -11.73 20.65
C ALA A 39 -15.11 -11.43 19.91
N GLN A 40 -15.03 -10.71 18.79
CA GLN A 40 -16.18 -10.40 17.94
C GLN A 40 -16.74 -11.65 17.26
N ILE A 41 -15.88 -12.55 16.74
CA ILE A 41 -16.32 -13.82 16.17
C ILE A 41 -17.00 -14.70 17.23
N GLU A 42 -16.46 -14.74 18.45
CA GLU A 42 -17.09 -15.49 19.55
C GLU A 42 -18.46 -14.90 19.92
N LYS A 43 -18.58 -13.57 19.98
CA LYS A 43 -19.87 -12.90 20.18
C LYS A 43 -20.85 -13.21 19.05
N PHE A 44 -20.40 -13.22 17.79
CA PHE A 44 -21.22 -13.63 16.65
C PHE A 44 -21.72 -15.07 16.81
N ASN A 45 -20.83 -16.01 17.15
CA ASN A 45 -21.16 -17.42 17.36
C ASN A 45 -22.26 -17.62 18.41
N GLN A 46 -22.28 -16.77 19.44
CA GLN A 46 -23.26 -16.85 20.54
C GLN A 46 -24.60 -16.18 20.22
N THR A 47 -24.61 -15.17 19.35
CA THR A 47 -25.75 -14.25 19.19
C THR A 47 -26.50 -14.41 17.88
N ASN A 48 -25.90 -14.99 16.84
CA ASN A 48 -26.57 -15.13 15.56
C ASN A 48 -27.74 -16.12 15.63
N GLU A 49 -28.90 -15.73 15.10
CA GLU A 49 -30.11 -16.57 15.07
C GLU A 49 -30.08 -17.64 13.98
N LEU A 50 -29.02 -17.65 13.15
CA LEU A 50 -28.86 -18.54 12.01
C LEU A 50 -28.23 -19.89 12.39
N GLY A 51 -27.77 -20.04 13.65
CA GLY A 51 -27.11 -21.25 14.15
C GLY A 51 -25.71 -21.48 13.53
N ILE A 52 -25.10 -20.43 13.00
CA ILE A 52 -23.76 -20.44 12.42
C ILE A 52 -22.74 -20.44 13.56
N VAL A 53 -21.73 -21.29 13.48
CA VAL A 53 -20.59 -21.28 14.40
C VAL A 53 -19.30 -21.31 13.57
N PHE A 54 -18.39 -20.39 13.84
CA PHE A 54 -17.06 -20.36 13.23
C PHE A 54 -16.01 -20.88 14.21
N ASN A 55 -15.27 -21.90 13.79
CA ASN A 55 -14.00 -22.27 14.42
C ASN A 55 -12.88 -21.51 13.70
N ALA A 56 -12.62 -20.28 14.15
CA ALA A 56 -11.76 -19.35 13.45
C ALA A 56 -10.31 -19.39 13.94
N THR A 57 -9.37 -19.47 13.00
CA THR A 57 -7.96 -19.13 13.21
C THR A 57 -7.75 -17.69 12.76
N VAL A 58 -7.44 -16.78 13.69
CA VAL A 58 -7.21 -15.36 13.37
C VAL A 58 -5.70 -15.09 13.40
N GLU A 59 -5.17 -14.62 12.28
CA GLU A 59 -3.73 -14.44 12.04
C GLU A 59 -3.41 -12.97 11.75
N ALA A 60 -2.21 -12.56 12.16
CA ALA A 60 -1.70 -11.22 11.94
C ALA A 60 -1.17 -11.09 10.50
N VAL A 61 -1.92 -10.39 9.65
CA VAL A 61 -1.51 -9.97 8.31
C VAL A 61 -1.94 -8.51 8.17
N GLY A 62 -0.96 -7.61 8.05
CA GLY A 62 -1.20 -6.17 7.94
C GLY A 62 -1.96 -5.83 6.67
N GLU A 63 -2.81 -4.79 6.71
CA GLU A 63 -3.64 -4.42 5.58
C GLU A 63 -2.82 -3.98 4.36
N GLY A 64 -1.56 -3.55 4.56
CA GLY A 64 -0.61 -3.22 3.50
C GLY A 64 -0.04 -4.45 2.75
N ASP A 65 -0.06 -5.63 3.36
CA ASP A 65 0.57 -6.85 2.81
C ASP A 65 -0.46 -7.90 2.36
N ALA A 66 -1.74 -7.70 2.68
CA ALA A 66 -2.78 -8.70 2.52
C ALA A 66 -2.91 -9.20 1.07
N ALA A 67 -2.92 -8.30 0.08
CA ALA A 67 -3.00 -8.71 -1.32
C ALA A 67 -1.72 -9.41 -1.80
N THR A 68 -0.55 -8.97 -1.36
CA THR A 68 0.72 -9.63 -1.71
C THR A 68 0.72 -11.08 -1.28
N GLN A 69 0.28 -11.35 -0.05
CA GLN A 69 0.15 -12.72 0.44
C GLN A 69 -0.99 -13.48 -0.26
N MET A 70 -2.16 -12.86 -0.44
CA MET A 70 -3.34 -13.49 -1.03
C MET A 70 -3.11 -13.95 -2.47
N VAL A 71 -2.47 -13.15 -3.33
CA VAL A 71 -2.30 -13.53 -4.74
C VAL A 71 -1.16 -14.54 -4.96
N THR A 72 -0.32 -14.78 -3.95
CA THR A 72 0.72 -15.83 -4.01
C THR A 72 0.09 -17.22 -4.04
N ASP A 73 -0.92 -17.43 -3.19
CA ASP A 73 -1.73 -18.64 -3.14
C ASP A 73 -3.12 -18.31 -2.56
N VAL A 74 -4.09 -18.06 -3.46
CA VAL A 74 -5.46 -17.72 -3.06
C VAL A 74 -6.09 -18.85 -2.25
N GLU A 75 -5.83 -20.11 -2.61
CA GLU A 75 -6.41 -21.27 -1.90
C GLU A 75 -5.92 -21.32 -0.44
N ALA A 76 -4.65 -20.99 -0.19
CA ALA A 76 -4.08 -20.90 1.15
C ALA A 76 -4.42 -19.60 1.92
N GLY A 77 -4.96 -18.58 1.24
CA GLY A 77 -5.27 -17.29 1.85
C GLY A 77 -6.40 -17.32 2.88
N GLY A 78 -6.54 -16.25 3.68
CA GLY A 78 -7.64 -16.09 4.63
C GLY A 78 -9.02 -16.16 3.96
N ASP A 79 -9.99 -16.83 4.61
CA ASP A 79 -11.38 -16.85 4.15
C ASP A 79 -12.05 -15.47 4.28
N LEU A 80 -11.65 -14.72 5.33
CA LEU A 80 -11.88 -13.28 5.49
C LEU A 80 -10.55 -12.59 5.66
N PHE A 81 -10.40 -11.40 5.07
CA PHE A 81 -9.14 -10.67 5.19
C PHE A 81 -9.35 -9.16 5.09
N CYS A 82 -8.63 -8.40 5.90
CA CYS A 82 -8.60 -6.94 5.84
C CYS A 82 -7.48 -6.47 4.91
N PHE A 83 -7.73 -5.44 4.10
CA PHE A 83 -6.76 -4.89 3.15
C PHE A 83 -6.98 -3.39 2.94
N ALA A 84 -5.94 -2.68 2.49
CA ALA A 84 -6.02 -1.28 2.12
C ALA A 84 -6.56 -1.12 0.69
N GLN A 85 -7.37 -0.07 0.45
CA GLN A 85 -8.12 0.06 -0.81
C GLN A 85 -7.27 0.07 -2.10
N ASP A 86 -6.01 0.48 -2.05
CA ASP A 86 -5.12 0.51 -3.22
C ASP A 86 -4.89 -0.89 -3.81
N GLN A 87 -5.02 -1.92 -2.99
CA GLN A 87 -4.87 -3.32 -3.38
C GLN A 87 -6.13 -3.91 -4.02
N PHE A 88 -7.26 -3.20 -3.97
CA PHE A 88 -8.56 -3.70 -4.37
C PHE A 88 -8.57 -4.24 -5.81
N ALA A 89 -8.05 -3.45 -6.76
CA ALA A 89 -8.04 -3.83 -8.17
C ALA A 89 -7.28 -5.15 -8.42
N ARG A 90 -6.12 -5.30 -7.79
CA ARG A 90 -5.28 -6.51 -7.87
C ARG A 90 -6.00 -7.74 -7.32
N LEU A 91 -6.70 -7.59 -6.19
CA LEU A 91 -7.47 -8.67 -5.58
C LEU A 91 -8.66 -9.10 -6.45
N VAL A 92 -9.33 -8.15 -7.11
CA VAL A 92 -10.40 -8.46 -8.08
C VAL A 92 -9.83 -9.20 -9.30
N GLN A 93 -8.71 -8.74 -9.86
CA GLN A 93 -8.04 -9.39 -11.00
C GLN A 93 -7.57 -10.80 -10.69
N ALA A 94 -7.05 -11.03 -9.48
CA ALA A 94 -6.63 -12.35 -9.01
C ALA A 94 -7.81 -13.29 -8.72
N GLY A 95 -9.07 -12.81 -8.80
CA GLY A 95 -10.24 -13.59 -8.43
C GLY A 95 -10.30 -13.91 -6.93
N ALA A 96 -9.63 -13.12 -6.09
CA ALA A 96 -9.52 -13.37 -4.65
C ALA A 96 -10.70 -12.80 -3.84
N LEU A 97 -11.63 -12.09 -4.48
CA LEU A 97 -12.79 -11.47 -3.83
C LEU A 97 -14.11 -12.02 -4.36
N ALA A 98 -14.96 -12.50 -3.44
CA ALA A 98 -16.33 -12.86 -3.72
C ALA A 98 -17.21 -11.60 -3.86
N LYS A 99 -18.03 -11.58 -4.90
CA LYS A 99 -19.04 -10.53 -5.11
C LYS A 99 -20.05 -10.56 -3.97
N LEU A 100 -20.44 -9.39 -3.46
CA LEU A 100 -21.55 -9.33 -2.52
C LEU A 100 -22.87 -9.67 -3.22
N GLY A 101 -23.72 -10.41 -2.53
CA GLY A 101 -25.11 -10.61 -2.94
C GLY A 101 -25.95 -9.34 -2.80
N VAL A 102 -27.04 -9.25 -3.55
CA VAL A 102 -27.93 -8.06 -3.65
C VAL A 102 -28.26 -7.43 -2.30
N LYS A 103 -28.74 -8.23 -1.32
CA LYS A 103 -29.12 -7.71 0.00
C LYS A 103 -27.93 -7.18 0.82
N ALA A 104 -26.77 -7.83 0.72
CA ALA A 104 -25.58 -7.38 1.42
C ALA A 104 -25.08 -6.06 0.81
N ALA A 105 -25.07 -5.98 -0.53
CA ALA A 105 -24.73 -4.75 -1.25
C ALA A 105 -25.70 -3.59 -0.92
N GLU A 106 -27.02 -3.83 -0.92
CA GLU A 106 -28.03 -2.84 -0.50
C GLU A 106 -27.76 -2.36 0.93
N THR A 107 -27.45 -3.28 1.86
CA THR A 107 -27.15 -2.90 3.24
C THR A 107 -25.93 -1.99 3.28
N VAL A 108 -24.80 -2.43 2.71
CA VAL A 108 -23.55 -1.66 2.69
C VAL A 108 -23.75 -0.27 2.06
N GLN A 109 -24.49 -0.18 0.95
CA GLN A 109 -24.79 1.10 0.30
C GLN A 109 -25.52 2.10 1.19
N THR A 110 -26.33 1.62 2.14
CA THR A 110 -27.11 2.48 3.05
C THR A 110 -26.42 2.76 4.38
N THR A 111 -25.48 1.91 4.79
CA THR A 111 -24.86 1.98 6.12
C THR A 111 -23.43 2.50 6.11
N SER A 112 -22.78 2.62 4.96
CA SER A 112 -21.34 2.92 4.87
C SER A 112 -21.06 4.26 4.18
N ASP A 113 -19.90 4.83 4.49
CA ASP A 113 -19.35 6.04 3.84
C ASP A 113 -19.30 5.87 2.31
N ALA A 114 -19.73 6.90 1.58
CA ALA A 114 -19.83 6.86 0.13
C ALA A 114 -18.48 6.66 -0.57
N GLY A 115 -17.41 7.24 -0.02
CA GLY A 115 -16.05 7.02 -0.53
C GLY A 115 -15.58 5.59 -0.28
N ALA A 116 -15.90 5.03 0.89
CA ALA A 116 -15.58 3.64 1.20
C ALA A 116 -16.36 2.63 0.34
N ILE A 117 -17.61 2.96 -0.01
CA ILE A 117 -18.39 2.19 -1.00
C ILE A 117 -17.71 2.24 -2.37
N ALA A 118 -17.32 3.43 -2.83
CA ALA A 118 -16.61 3.59 -4.11
C ALA A 118 -15.30 2.77 -4.13
N ALA A 119 -14.55 2.79 -3.04
CA ALA A 119 -13.32 2.01 -2.86
C ALA A 119 -13.50 0.49 -2.93
N ALA A 120 -14.71 0.00 -2.63
CA ALA A 120 -15.05 -1.43 -2.61
C ALA A 120 -15.81 -1.90 -3.87
N THR A 121 -15.90 -1.07 -4.91
CA THR A 121 -16.75 -1.29 -6.08
C THR A 121 -15.95 -1.30 -7.38
N VAL A 122 -16.22 -2.27 -8.26
CA VAL A 122 -15.83 -2.22 -9.67
C VAL A 122 -17.09 -2.20 -10.53
N GLY A 123 -17.24 -1.18 -11.38
CA GLY A 123 -18.49 -0.94 -12.12
C GLY A 123 -19.67 -0.77 -11.17
N ASP A 124 -20.68 -1.63 -11.30
CA ASP A 124 -21.86 -1.66 -10.41
C ASP A 124 -21.79 -2.76 -9.32
N THR A 125 -20.64 -3.44 -9.20
CA THR A 125 -20.51 -4.62 -8.32
C THR A 125 -19.65 -4.32 -7.09
N LEU A 126 -20.21 -4.55 -5.91
CA LEU A 126 -19.49 -4.49 -4.65
C LEU A 126 -18.77 -5.81 -4.35
N TYR A 127 -17.51 -5.74 -3.92
CA TYR A 127 -16.66 -6.91 -3.66
C TYR A 127 -16.11 -6.99 -2.23
N ALA A 128 -16.21 -5.92 -1.46
CA ALA A 128 -15.71 -5.88 -0.09
C ALA A 128 -16.61 -5.06 0.82
N TYR A 129 -16.48 -5.27 2.13
CA TYR A 129 -17.20 -4.55 3.17
C TYR A 129 -16.33 -3.41 3.72
N PRO A 130 -16.79 -2.14 3.69
CA PRO A 130 -16.07 -1.03 4.29
C PRO A 130 -15.80 -1.22 5.79
N LEU A 131 -14.53 -1.18 6.20
CA LEU A 131 -14.10 -1.41 7.57
C LEU A 131 -13.83 -0.09 8.30
N SER A 132 -13.04 0.80 7.70
CA SER A 132 -12.67 2.11 8.26
C SER A 132 -12.58 3.19 7.18
N ALA A 133 -12.73 4.45 7.58
CA ALA A 133 -12.73 5.63 6.72
C ALA A 133 -11.79 6.71 7.28
N ASP A 134 -10.58 6.28 7.60
CA ASP A 134 -9.56 7.05 8.29
C ASP A 134 -8.14 6.68 7.83
N ASN A 135 -7.99 5.96 6.71
CA ASN A 135 -6.69 5.49 6.24
C ASN A 135 -5.93 6.63 5.56
N GLY A 136 -5.38 7.52 6.37
CA GLY A 136 -4.50 8.61 5.96
C GLY A 136 -3.57 8.97 7.10
N TYR A 137 -2.71 9.96 6.86
CA TYR A 137 -1.74 10.41 7.84
C TYR A 137 -1.87 11.91 8.11
N PHE A 138 -1.50 12.31 9.31
CA PHE A 138 -1.58 13.64 9.91
C PHE A 138 -0.47 13.79 10.95
N MET A 139 -0.41 14.91 11.67
CA MET A 139 0.66 15.20 12.62
C MET A 139 0.26 14.87 14.06
N TYR A 140 1.11 14.11 14.75
CA TYR A 140 1.19 14.01 16.20
C TYR A 140 2.35 14.86 16.71
N TYR A 141 2.21 15.50 17.88
CA TYR A 141 3.29 16.26 18.50
C TYR A 141 3.24 16.23 20.03
N ASP A 142 4.40 16.44 20.65
CA ASP A 142 4.54 16.61 22.10
C ASP A 142 4.35 18.09 22.49
N LYS A 143 3.19 18.41 23.09
CA LYS A 143 2.84 19.77 23.54
C LYS A 143 3.79 20.33 24.61
N SER A 144 4.62 19.50 25.24
CA SER A 144 5.64 19.99 26.18
C SER A 144 6.91 20.50 25.48
N VAL A 145 7.04 20.23 24.18
CA VAL A 145 8.18 20.63 23.35
C VAL A 145 7.77 21.62 22.25
N ILE A 146 6.67 21.34 21.56
CA ILE A 146 6.22 22.11 20.39
C ILE A 146 5.15 23.13 20.82
N PRO A 147 5.37 24.44 20.62
CA PRO A 147 4.37 25.48 20.85
C PRO A 147 3.19 25.37 19.88
N GLU A 148 1.97 25.59 20.37
CA GLU A 148 0.74 25.54 19.53
C GLU A 148 0.77 26.59 18.41
N GLU A 149 1.40 27.74 18.61
CA GLU A 149 1.50 28.79 17.58
C GLU A 149 2.42 28.44 16.40
N HIS A 150 3.21 27.36 16.51
CA HIS A 150 4.17 26.94 15.47
C HIS A 150 3.65 25.78 14.61
N ILE A 151 2.54 25.13 14.99
CA ILE A 151 2.08 23.87 14.37
C ILE A 151 1.72 23.98 12.89
N ASP A 152 1.45 25.19 12.40
CA ASP A 152 1.09 25.45 11.01
C ASP A 152 2.31 25.64 10.09
N SER A 153 3.54 25.76 10.63
CA SER A 153 4.75 26.05 9.85
C SER A 153 5.80 24.95 9.97
N LEU A 154 6.13 24.31 8.85
CA LEU A 154 7.15 23.26 8.77
C LEU A 154 8.51 23.80 9.25
N GLU A 155 8.88 25.00 8.86
CA GLU A 155 10.14 25.64 9.25
C GLU A 155 10.20 25.93 10.76
N ALA A 156 9.11 26.40 11.36
CA ALA A 156 9.05 26.64 12.80
C ALA A 156 9.16 25.32 13.58
N LEU A 157 8.45 24.29 13.13
CA LEU A 157 8.50 22.95 13.72
C LEU A 157 9.91 22.33 13.64
N ILE A 158 10.59 22.45 12.49
CA ILE A 158 11.98 22.03 12.36
C ILE A 158 12.86 22.80 13.34
N ALA A 159 12.71 24.13 13.44
CA ALA A 159 13.49 24.94 14.36
C ALA A 159 13.24 24.58 15.84
N ASP A 160 12.01 24.24 16.23
CA ASP A 160 11.70 23.78 17.58
C ASP A 160 12.33 22.43 17.88
N CYS A 161 12.27 21.49 16.94
CA CYS A 161 12.97 20.21 17.02
C CYS A 161 14.47 20.41 17.20
N GLU A 162 15.11 21.26 16.39
CA GLU A 162 16.53 21.58 16.49
C GLU A 162 16.90 22.24 17.83
N ALA A 163 16.13 23.22 18.27
CA ALA A 163 16.36 23.95 19.51
C ALA A 163 16.25 23.04 20.76
N ASN A 164 15.35 22.06 20.72
CA ASN A 164 15.14 21.10 21.79
C ASN A 164 15.94 19.80 21.64
N GLN A 165 16.70 19.68 20.55
CA GLN A 165 17.45 18.47 20.19
C GLN A 165 16.55 17.22 20.12
N LYS A 166 15.38 17.37 19.50
CA LYS A 166 14.35 16.34 19.31
C LYS A 166 14.12 16.08 17.83
N TYR A 167 13.72 14.87 17.48
CA TYR A 167 13.48 14.51 16.09
C TYR A 167 12.12 14.98 15.57
N PHE A 168 12.10 15.40 14.30
CA PHE A 168 10.90 15.43 13.45
C PHE A 168 10.85 14.09 12.70
N ALA A 169 10.00 13.17 13.16
CA ALA A 169 9.82 11.88 12.52
C ALA A 169 8.79 11.98 11.37
N PHE A 170 9.27 11.83 10.15
CA PHE A 170 8.44 11.80 8.96
C PHE A 170 9.12 10.95 7.89
N GLU A 171 8.51 9.83 7.52
CA GLU A 171 9.09 8.88 6.59
C GLU A 171 9.26 9.49 5.18
N MET A 172 10.50 9.66 4.72
CA MET A 172 10.81 10.30 3.43
C MET A 172 11.68 9.45 2.51
N GLN A 173 12.25 8.33 2.96
CA GLN A 173 13.29 7.61 2.20
C GLN A 173 12.80 6.24 1.70
N THR A 174 11.94 5.56 2.47
CA THR A 174 11.53 4.18 2.21
C THR A 174 10.07 4.05 1.78
N SER A 175 9.28 5.13 1.85
CA SER A 175 7.86 5.11 1.49
C SER A 175 7.44 6.32 0.65
N ALA A 176 7.10 6.04 -0.61
CA ALA A 176 6.48 7.02 -1.51
C ALA A 176 5.14 7.55 -0.97
N TRP A 177 4.46 6.74 -0.13
CA TRP A 177 3.16 7.08 0.44
C TRP A 177 3.22 8.34 1.30
N TYR A 178 4.31 8.54 2.04
CA TYR A 178 4.50 9.71 2.90
C TYR A 178 5.15 10.89 2.17
N LEU A 179 6.19 10.65 1.36
CA LEU A 179 6.89 11.75 0.67
C LEU A 179 6.03 12.46 -0.38
N ALA A 180 5.03 11.77 -0.94
CA ALA A 180 4.05 12.36 -1.84
C ALA A 180 3.30 13.55 -1.21
N SER A 181 3.29 13.65 0.13
CA SER A 181 2.78 14.79 0.90
C SER A 181 3.21 16.16 0.36
N PHE A 182 4.50 16.32 0.07
CA PHE A 182 5.05 17.58 -0.44
C PHE A 182 4.53 17.89 -1.85
N PHE A 183 4.46 16.88 -2.70
CA PHE A 183 3.96 17.01 -4.07
C PHE A 183 2.47 17.38 -4.07
N PHE A 184 1.65 16.71 -3.27
CA PHE A 184 0.24 17.05 -3.12
C PHE A 184 0.03 18.47 -2.61
N GLY A 185 0.89 18.96 -1.72
CA GLY A 185 0.81 20.33 -1.23
C GLY A 185 1.04 21.42 -2.29
N THR A 186 1.70 21.06 -3.40
CA THR A 186 1.87 21.94 -4.56
C THR A 186 0.83 21.72 -5.67
N GLY A 187 -0.14 20.84 -5.43
CA GLY A 187 -1.15 20.45 -6.42
C GLY A 187 -0.65 19.44 -7.46
N CYS A 188 0.52 18.83 -7.26
CA CYS A 188 0.94 17.72 -8.10
C CYS A 188 0.03 16.50 -7.88
N VAL A 189 -0.06 15.65 -8.90
CA VAL A 189 -0.89 14.44 -8.90
C VAL A 189 -0.11 13.26 -9.50
N SER A 190 -0.52 12.05 -9.13
CA SER A 190 -0.15 10.82 -9.82
C SER A 190 -1.41 9.98 -10.00
N GLU A 191 -2.06 10.14 -11.15
CA GLU A 191 -3.35 9.54 -11.46
C GLU A 191 -3.17 8.44 -12.50
N TRP A 192 -3.56 7.22 -12.14
CA TRP A 192 -3.39 6.04 -12.98
C TRP A 192 -4.75 5.58 -13.52
N THR A 193 -4.80 5.32 -14.81
CA THR A 193 -6.03 4.89 -15.50
C THR A 193 -5.91 3.43 -15.89
N THR A 194 -6.96 2.65 -15.62
CA THR A 194 -7.10 1.28 -16.11
C THR A 194 -8.18 1.18 -17.19
N ASP A 195 -8.08 0.15 -18.05
CA ASP A 195 -9.19 -0.29 -18.89
C ASP A 195 -10.24 -1.10 -18.08
N ASP A 196 -11.28 -1.58 -18.77
CA ASP A 196 -12.37 -2.37 -18.17
C ASP A 196 -11.92 -3.76 -17.66
N GLU A 197 -10.72 -4.20 -18.02
CA GLU A 197 -10.09 -5.44 -17.58
C GLU A 197 -9.13 -5.20 -16.39
N GLY A 198 -8.90 -3.93 -16.03
CA GLY A 198 -8.02 -3.51 -14.94
C GLY A 198 -6.55 -3.34 -15.36
N ASN A 199 -6.24 -3.41 -16.65
CA ASN A 199 -4.88 -3.14 -17.15
C ASN A 199 -4.61 -1.64 -17.10
N PHE A 200 -3.47 -1.21 -16.58
CA PHE A 200 -3.06 0.19 -16.62
C PHE A 200 -2.77 0.62 -18.06
N ILE A 201 -3.42 1.69 -18.52
CA ILE A 201 -3.31 2.19 -19.90
C ILE A 201 -2.70 3.58 -20.03
N SER A 202 -2.71 4.37 -18.95
CA SER A 202 -2.04 5.68 -18.90
C SER A 202 -1.82 6.14 -17.48
N VAL A 203 -0.84 7.03 -17.32
CA VAL A 203 -0.61 7.80 -16.10
C VAL A 203 -0.60 9.30 -16.41
N HIS A 204 -1.21 10.08 -15.53
CA HIS A 204 -1.05 11.53 -15.44
C HIS A 204 -0.27 11.82 -14.16
N ASP A 205 1.05 11.91 -14.30
CA ASP A 205 1.98 12.19 -13.20
C ASP A 205 2.64 13.55 -13.42
N THR A 206 2.53 14.44 -12.44
CA THR A 206 3.06 15.81 -12.51
C THR A 206 4.16 16.08 -11.51
N PHE A 207 4.77 15.05 -10.90
CA PHE A 207 5.85 15.25 -9.93
C PHE A 207 7.10 15.85 -10.59
N ASN A 208 7.30 15.63 -11.90
CA ASN A 208 8.27 16.40 -12.68
C ASN A 208 7.59 17.57 -13.42
N SER A 209 7.39 18.65 -12.69
CA SER A 209 6.79 19.90 -13.16
C SER A 209 7.39 21.09 -12.40
N PRO A 210 7.11 22.35 -12.79
CA PRO A 210 7.48 23.51 -11.97
C PRO A 210 6.95 23.43 -10.53
N GLU A 211 5.72 22.94 -10.35
CA GLU A 211 5.11 22.67 -9.04
C GLU A 211 5.85 21.55 -8.30
N GLY A 212 6.24 20.50 -9.01
CA GLY A 212 7.06 19.41 -8.47
C GLY A 212 8.43 19.87 -7.98
N LEU A 213 9.07 20.81 -8.68
CA LEU A 213 10.31 21.43 -8.22
C LEU A 213 10.11 22.25 -6.94
N ILE A 214 8.96 22.93 -6.80
CA ILE A 214 8.58 23.62 -5.55
C ILE A 214 8.42 22.60 -4.42
N ALA A 215 7.76 21.46 -4.67
CA ALA A 215 7.61 20.39 -3.70
C ALA A 215 8.97 19.83 -3.26
N ALA A 216 9.88 19.58 -4.20
CA ALA A 216 11.23 19.10 -3.92
C ALA A 216 12.04 20.09 -3.07
N LYS A 217 11.91 21.40 -3.33
CA LYS A 217 12.50 22.46 -2.48
C LYS A 217 11.92 22.47 -1.07
N GLY A 218 10.61 22.30 -0.93
CA GLY A 218 9.94 22.17 0.37
C GLY A 218 10.44 20.95 1.15
N MET A 219 10.47 19.79 0.48
CA MET A 219 10.97 18.53 1.04
C MET A 219 12.42 18.65 1.51
N GLN A 220 13.28 19.30 0.71
CA GLN A 220 14.69 19.50 1.04
C GLN A 220 14.91 20.20 2.39
N LYS A 221 14.03 21.14 2.77
CA LYS A 221 14.10 21.82 4.08
C LYS A 221 14.03 20.85 5.26
N LEU A 222 13.18 19.82 5.14
CA LEU A 222 13.05 18.79 6.16
C LEU A 222 14.21 17.79 6.07
N VAL A 223 14.43 17.16 4.92
CA VAL A 223 15.34 16.00 4.81
C VAL A 223 16.82 16.35 5.01
N THR A 224 17.18 17.63 4.95
CA THR A 224 18.54 18.12 5.24
C THR A 224 18.74 18.56 6.69
N SER A 225 17.67 18.67 7.50
CA SER A 225 17.83 18.94 8.93
C SER A 225 18.50 17.74 9.61
N PRO A 226 19.51 17.96 10.48
CA PRO A 226 20.12 16.88 11.25
C PRO A 226 19.16 16.25 12.28
N PHE A 227 17.99 16.86 12.50
CA PHE A 227 16.94 16.36 13.38
C PHE A 227 15.73 15.80 12.62
N HIS A 228 15.82 15.64 11.30
CA HIS A 228 14.87 14.79 10.58
C HIS A 228 15.18 13.31 10.82
N LEU A 229 14.14 12.54 11.12
CA LEU A 229 14.18 11.09 11.23
C LEU A 229 13.20 10.49 10.22
N SER A 230 13.70 9.69 9.27
CA SER A 230 12.83 8.92 8.37
C SER A 230 12.23 7.74 9.14
N ALA A 231 11.03 7.96 9.66
CA ALA A 231 10.23 6.97 10.38
C ALA A 231 8.78 7.45 10.49
N ALA A 232 7.85 6.52 10.70
CA ALA A 232 6.42 6.81 10.88
C ALA A 232 5.76 6.10 12.08
N GLY A 233 6.51 5.40 12.93
CA GLY A 233 5.95 4.70 14.10
C GLY A 233 5.87 5.55 15.37
N ALA A 234 4.81 5.38 16.18
CA ALA A 234 4.66 6.11 17.45
C ALA A 234 5.72 5.80 18.51
N ASP A 235 6.45 4.69 18.37
CA ASP A 235 7.60 4.38 19.23
C ASP A 235 8.70 5.46 19.15
N GLN A 236 8.73 6.26 18.07
CA GLN A 236 9.71 7.34 17.94
C GLN A 236 9.59 8.42 19.02
N PHE A 237 8.41 8.64 19.62
CA PHE A 237 8.30 9.55 20.77
C PHE A 237 9.12 9.09 21.97
N ALA A 238 9.22 7.76 22.19
CA ALA A 238 10.10 7.19 23.20
C ALA A 238 11.60 7.27 22.80
N ASN A 239 11.88 7.38 21.49
CA ASN A 239 13.22 7.48 20.92
C ASN A 239 13.65 8.93 20.62
N GLY A 240 12.96 9.92 21.19
CA GLY A 240 13.37 11.32 21.15
C GLY A 240 12.73 12.16 20.04
N ALA A 241 11.72 11.65 19.33
CA ALA A 241 10.88 12.50 18.48
C ALA A 241 10.02 13.45 19.33
N ALA A 242 9.81 14.66 18.84
CA ALA A 242 8.81 15.60 19.35
C ALA A 242 7.64 15.77 18.36
N ILE A 243 7.83 15.37 17.11
CA ILE A 243 6.82 15.39 16.05
C ILE A 243 6.86 14.03 15.35
N LEU A 244 5.70 13.54 14.98
CA LEU A 244 5.53 12.33 14.19
C LEU A 244 4.42 12.54 13.15
N VAL A 245 4.71 12.24 11.89
CA VAL A 245 3.67 12.09 10.86
C VAL A 245 3.29 10.62 10.74
N SER A 246 2.05 10.28 11.10
CA SER A 246 1.50 8.93 11.01
C SER A 246 -0.03 8.96 10.94
N GLY A 247 -0.68 7.81 10.94
CA GLY A 247 -2.13 7.66 10.91
C GLY A 247 -2.73 7.10 12.19
N THR A 248 -4.02 6.81 12.16
CA THR A 248 -4.81 6.38 13.33
C THR A 248 -4.37 5.04 13.92
N TRP A 249 -3.65 4.20 13.15
CA TRP A 249 -3.07 2.94 13.63
C TRP A 249 -2.06 3.14 14.76
N ASP A 250 -1.46 4.33 14.87
CA ASP A 250 -0.52 4.69 15.94
C ASP A 250 -1.18 5.38 17.14
N SER A 251 -2.49 5.62 17.10
CA SER A 251 -3.20 6.44 18.08
C SER A 251 -3.07 5.95 19.53
N VAL A 252 -3.22 4.64 19.75
CA VAL A 252 -3.12 4.02 21.09
C VAL A 252 -1.70 4.22 21.64
N LYS A 253 -0.70 3.94 20.81
CA LYS A 253 0.71 4.04 21.21
C LYS A 253 1.13 5.48 21.48
N ALA A 254 0.70 6.43 20.66
CA ALA A 254 0.94 7.85 20.89
C ALA A 254 0.28 8.33 22.20
N LYS A 255 -0.96 7.92 22.48
CA LYS A 255 -1.66 8.20 23.75
C LYS A 255 -0.93 7.60 24.96
N GLU A 256 -0.43 6.37 24.85
CA GLU A 256 0.33 5.70 25.90
C GLU A 256 1.64 6.44 26.24
N ILE A 257 2.36 6.92 25.23
CA ILE A 257 3.68 7.56 25.41
C ILE A 257 3.54 9.01 25.88
N LEU A 258 2.69 9.80 25.22
CA LEU A 258 2.60 11.24 25.46
C LEU A 258 1.56 11.63 26.52
N GLY A 259 0.54 10.80 26.75
CA GLY A 259 -0.51 11.09 27.73
C GLY A 259 -1.16 12.46 27.52
N GLU A 260 -1.18 13.30 28.56
CA GLU A 260 -1.74 14.66 28.49
C GLU A 260 -0.98 15.59 27.54
N ASN A 261 0.28 15.29 27.23
CA ASN A 261 1.10 16.07 26.30
C ASN A 261 0.82 15.73 24.84
N LEU A 262 -0.04 14.75 24.53
CA LEU A 262 -0.42 14.45 23.16
C LEU A 262 -1.11 15.66 22.50
N GLY A 263 -0.49 16.16 21.44
CA GLY A 263 -1.06 17.08 20.47
C GLY A 263 -1.31 16.37 19.14
N VAL A 264 -2.35 16.81 18.42
CA VAL A 264 -2.63 16.38 17.05
C VAL A 264 -3.08 17.56 16.21
N ALA A 265 -2.67 17.57 14.95
CA ALA A 265 -3.04 18.57 13.96
C ALA A 265 -3.04 17.94 12.56
N ASP A 266 -3.63 18.62 11.59
CA ASP A 266 -3.29 18.43 10.19
C ASP A 266 -1.80 18.75 9.93
N LEU A 267 -1.33 18.44 8.73
CA LEU A 267 0.08 18.61 8.38
C LEU A 267 0.43 20.09 8.25
N PRO A 268 1.66 20.51 8.58
CA PRO A 268 2.04 21.92 8.47
C PRO A 268 2.13 22.39 7.02
N SER A 269 2.23 23.71 6.82
CA SER A 269 2.59 24.31 5.54
C SER A 269 4.10 24.57 5.45
N PHE A 270 4.64 24.56 4.23
CA PHE A 270 6.03 24.95 3.95
C PHE A 270 6.07 26.17 3.02
N GLU A 271 7.12 26.98 3.11
CA GLU A 271 7.26 28.18 2.28
C GLU A 271 8.35 28.03 1.21
N VAL A 272 8.02 28.32 -0.05
CA VAL A 272 8.99 28.41 -1.15
C VAL A 272 8.70 29.68 -1.94
N ASP A 273 9.74 30.46 -2.24
CA ASP A 273 9.66 31.70 -3.02
C ASP A 273 8.59 32.70 -2.51
N GLY A 274 8.35 32.73 -1.20
CA GLY A 274 7.39 33.61 -0.54
C GLY A 274 5.92 33.19 -0.68
N GLN A 275 5.66 31.96 -1.13
CA GLN A 275 4.35 31.32 -1.15
C GLN A 275 4.31 30.17 -0.14
N SER A 276 3.14 29.98 0.48
CA SER A 276 2.90 28.91 1.45
C SER A 276 2.09 27.78 0.83
N TYR A 277 2.51 26.55 1.09
CA TYR A 277 1.93 25.32 0.54
C TYR A 277 1.61 24.36 1.68
N HIS A 278 0.33 24.05 1.88
CA HIS A 278 -0.09 23.11 2.90
C HIS A 278 0.25 21.68 2.47
N LEU A 279 0.93 20.92 3.33
CA LEU A 279 1.25 19.52 3.02
C LEU A 279 -0.03 18.71 2.79
N GLY A 280 -0.05 17.94 1.70
CA GLY A 280 -1.16 17.04 1.40
C GLY A 280 -0.96 15.66 2.02
N SER A 281 -1.94 14.77 1.87
CA SER A 281 -1.76 13.38 2.25
C SER A 281 -2.52 12.42 1.34
N PHE A 282 -2.14 11.15 1.32
CA PHE A 282 -3.09 10.15 0.88
C PHE A 282 -4.21 10.00 1.91
N PHE A 283 -5.43 9.80 1.41
CA PHE A 283 -6.57 9.36 2.20
C PHE A 283 -7.23 8.15 1.57
N GLY A 284 -7.73 7.25 2.41
CA GLY A 284 -8.38 6.06 1.92
C GLY A 284 -9.17 5.29 2.95
N PHE A 285 -9.38 4.02 2.62
CA PHE A 285 -10.27 3.13 3.36
C PHE A 285 -9.60 1.79 3.56
N LYS A 286 -9.90 1.18 4.71
CA LYS A 286 -9.62 -0.24 4.94
C LYS A 286 -10.90 -1.02 4.65
N LEU A 287 -10.75 -2.16 3.99
CA LEU A 287 -11.85 -2.98 3.51
C LEU A 287 -11.70 -4.41 4.04
N MET A 288 -12.81 -5.14 4.15
CA MET A 288 -12.84 -6.57 4.48
C MET A 288 -13.35 -7.36 3.28
N GLY A 289 -12.49 -8.23 2.75
CA GLY A 289 -12.78 -9.13 1.64
C GLY A 289 -13.28 -10.50 2.12
N VAL A 290 -14.09 -11.14 1.29
CA VAL A 290 -14.46 -12.55 1.44
C VAL A 290 -13.81 -13.32 0.30
N LYS A 291 -13.00 -14.34 0.62
CA LYS A 291 -12.43 -15.21 -0.41
C LYS A 291 -13.52 -16.09 -1.05
N PRO A 292 -13.59 -16.23 -2.39
CA PRO A 292 -14.55 -17.15 -3.04
C PRO A 292 -14.48 -18.56 -2.47
N GLN A 293 -15.65 -19.17 -2.25
CA GLN A 293 -15.76 -20.52 -1.71
C GLN A 293 -16.46 -21.44 -2.69
N VAL A 294 -16.02 -22.70 -2.73
CA VAL A 294 -16.71 -23.77 -3.46
C VAL A 294 -18.02 -24.16 -2.76
N ASP A 295 -18.01 -24.16 -1.42
CA ASP A 295 -19.20 -24.43 -0.60
C ASP A 295 -20.07 -23.17 -0.48
N ALA A 296 -21.27 -23.21 -1.05
CA ALA A 296 -22.20 -22.09 -1.05
C ALA A 296 -22.75 -21.73 0.35
N ALA A 297 -22.85 -22.69 1.27
CA ALA A 297 -23.26 -22.43 2.65
C ALA A 297 -22.13 -21.74 3.43
N LYS A 298 -20.88 -22.20 3.26
CA LYS A 298 -19.71 -21.51 3.82
C LYS A 298 -19.60 -20.09 3.26
N ALA A 299 -19.75 -19.90 1.94
CA ALA A 299 -19.76 -18.58 1.31
C ALA A 299 -20.80 -17.64 1.95
N ALA A 300 -22.04 -18.10 2.04
CA ALA A 300 -23.13 -17.31 2.62
C ALA A 300 -22.89 -17.00 4.11
N ALA A 301 -22.35 -17.96 4.88
CA ALA A 301 -22.00 -17.76 6.27
C ALA A 301 -20.89 -16.70 6.43
N LEU A 302 -19.82 -16.75 5.61
CA LEU A 302 -18.74 -15.77 5.63
C LEU A 302 -19.25 -14.35 5.35
N HIS A 303 -20.19 -14.18 4.41
CA HIS A 303 -20.81 -12.88 4.16
C HIS A 303 -21.63 -12.37 5.37
N GLN A 304 -22.26 -13.25 6.15
CA GLN A 304 -22.92 -12.85 7.40
C GLN A 304 -21.89 -12.37 8.44
N LEU A 305 -20.77 -13.07 8.57
CA LEU A 305 -19.71 -12.68 9.48
C LEU A 305 -19.04 -11.37 9.06
N ALA A 306 -18.69 -11.20 7.79
CA ALA A 306 -18.10 -9.97 7.27
C ALA A 306 -19.01 -8.77 7.53
N GLN A 307 -20.30 -8.90 7.24
CA GLN A 307 -21.28 -7.85 7.50
C GLN A 307 -21.39 -7.49 8.99
N TYR A 308 -21.31 -8.49 9.88
CA TYR A 308 -21.29 -8.29 11.32
C TYR A 308 -20.03 -7.55 11.79
N LEU A 309 -18.84 -8.00 11.37
CA LEU A 309 -17.55 -7.42 11.75
C LEU A 309 -17.38 -5.96 11.26
N THR A 310 -18.02 -5.61 10.14
CA THR A 310 -18.10 -4.23 9.63
C THR A 310 -19.32 -3.45 10.13
N GLY A 311 -20.16 -4.05 10.97
CA GLY A 311 -21.37 -3.44 11.52
C GLY A 311 -21.08 -2.39 12.59
N TYR A 312 -22.14 -1.72 13.07
CA TYR A 312 -22.06 -0.64 14.06
C TYR A 312 -21.32 -1.06 15.34
N GLU A 313 -21.73 -2.16 15.98
CA GLU A 313 -21.15 -2.58 17.27
C GLU A 313 -19.65 -2.87 17.15
N CYS A 314 -19.26 -3.69 16.17
CA CYS A 314 -17.86 -4.05 15.97
C CYS A 314 -17.01 -2.84 15.55
N SER A 315 -17.60 -1.88 14.83
CA SER A 315 -16.95 -0.61 14.49
C SER A 315 -16.72 0.27 15.73
N MET A 316 -17.70 0.34 16.64
CA MET A 316 -17.56 1.08 17.89
C MET A 316 -16.57 0.42 18.86
N GLU A 317 -16.52 -0.91 18.90
CA GLU A 317 -15.51 -1.64 19.67
C GLU A 317 -14.09 -1.38 19.12
N ARG A 318 -13.91 -1.40 17.78
CA ARG A 318 -12.64 -1.03 17.13
C ARG A 318 -12.26 0.42 17.40
N HIS A 319 -13.20 1.36 17.33
CA HIS A 319 -12.93 2.75 17.69
C HIS A 319 -12.49 2.89 19.14
N ALA A 320 -13.20 2.26 20.07
CA ALA A 320 -12.89 2.35 21.50
C ALA A 320 -11.52 1.75 21.86
N GLN A 321 -11.11 0.66 21.22
CA GLN A 321 -9.85 -0.03 21.53
C GLN A 321 -8.66 0.51 20.74
N ASN A 322 -8.87 0.89 19.48
CA ASN A 322 -7.79 1.21 18.54
C ASN A 322 -7.83 2.65 18.00
N GLY A 323 -8.86 3.43 18.34
CA GLY A 323 -9.02 4.81 17.85
C GLY A 323 -9.40 4.93 16.38
N TRP A 324 -9.75 3.83 15.70
CA TRP A 324 -10.03 3.85 14.27
C TRP A 324 -11.35 4.58 13.97
N GLY A 325 -11.34 5.36 12.89
CA GLY A 325 -12.50 6.04 12.33
C GLY A 325 -13.37 5.06 11.54
N PRO A 326 -14.60 4.78 11.97
CA PRO A 326 -15.42 3.76 11.34
C PRO A 326 -15.85 4.18 9.93
N ALA A 327 -16.07 3.22 9.02
CA ALA A 327 -16.75 3.48 7.75
C ALA A 327 -18.28 3.43 7.88
N ASN A 328 -18.80 2.84 8.96
CA ASN A 328 -20.22 2.76 9.24
C ASN A 328 -20.78 4.14 9.65
N LEU A 329 -21.77 4.65 8.93
CA LEU A 329 -22.32 6.01 9.09
C LEU A 329 -22.96 6.23 10.46
N GLU A 330 -23.61 5.22 11.04
CA GLU A 330 -24.20 5.33 12.37
C GLU A 330 -23.10 5.44 13.44
N ALA A 331 -22.04 4.64 13.33
CA ALA A 331 -20.88 4.70 14.21
C ALA A 331 -20.14 6.04 14.06
N GLN A 332 -19.97 6.52 12.82
CA GLN A 332 -19.38 7.81 12.53
C GLN A 332 -20.12 8.96 13.20
N ALA A 333 -21.46 8.90 13.25
CA ALA A 333 -22.29 9.96 13.81
C ALA A 333 -22.28 10.03 15.35
N THR A 334 -21.65 9.06 16.04
CA THR A 334 -21.61 9.05 17.50
C THR A 334 -20.76 10.19 18.07
N GLU A 335 -21.13 10.69 19.25
CA GLU A 335 -20.34 11.73 19.94
C GLU A 335 -18.92 11.27 20.25
N ALA A 336 -18.70 9.98 20.53
CA ALA A 336 -17.36 9.44 20.78
C ALA A 336 -16.44 9.62 19.56
N VAL A 337 -16.96 9.35 18.36
CA VAL A 337 -16.20 9.49 17.10
C VAL A 337 -16.08 10.95 16.65
N GLN A 338 -17.16 11.73 16.78
CA GLN A 338 -17.16 13.14 16.39
C GLN A 338 -16.25 13.99 17.28
N ASN A 339 -16.17 13.69 18.58
CA ASN A 339 -15.35 14.43 19.52
C ASN A 339 -13.93 13.85 19.71
N ASP A 340 -13.56 12.76 19.03
CA ASP A 340 -12.18 12.26 19.08
C ASP A 340 -11.24 13.27 18.38
N PRO A 341 -10.27 13.87 19.10
CA PRO A 341 -9.37 14.88 18.53
C PRO A 341 -8.47 14.31 17.42
N ILE A 342 -8.13 13.03 17.47
CA ILE A 342 -7.33 12.37 16.42
C ILE A 342 -8.16 12.28 15.14
N LEU A 343 -9.41 11.87 15.24
CA LEU A 343 -10.30 11.82 14.09
C LEU A 343 -10.69 13.22 13.59
N ALA A 344 -10.65 14.24 14.46
CA ALA A 344 -10.75 15.63 14.04
C ALA A 344 -9.56 16.02 13.15
N ALA A 345 -8.32 15.69 13.54
CA ALA A 345 -7.13 15.93 12.72
C ALA A 345 -7.20 15.20 11.36
N VAL A 346 -7.67 13.94 11.34
CA VAL A 346 -7.94 13.20 10.09
C VAL A 346 -8.92 13.96 9.20
N ARG A 347 -10.02 14.48 9.76
CA ARG A 347 -11.05 15.21 8.99
C ARG A 347 -10.53 16.53 8.45
N THR A 348 -9.74 17.28 9.22
CA THR A 348 -9.10 18.52 8.75
C THR A 348 -8.11 18.22 7.64
N GLN A 349 -7.20 17.26 7.85
CA GLN A 349 -6.21 16.88 6.84
C GLN A 349 -6.85 16.32 5.56
N ARG A 350 -8.03 15.69 5.65
CA ARG A 350 -8.77 15.18 4.50
C ARG A 350 -9.06 16.27 3.46
N GLU A 351 -9.21 17.54 3.85
CA GLU A 351 -9.42 18.65 2.92
C GLU A 351 -8.23 18.92 2.00
N TYR A 352 -7.02 18.48 2.40
CA TYR A 352 -5.77 18.57 1.64
C TYR A 352 -5.32 17.22 1.07
N SER A 353 -6.18 16.20 1.16
CA SER A 353 -5.81 14.84 0.79
C SER A 353 -6.16 14.48 -0.65
N VAL A 354 -5.36 13.58 -1.22
CA VAL A 354 -5.65 12.88 -2.47
C VAL A 354 -6.18 11.50 -2.11
N VAL A 355 -7.36 11.15 -2.63
CA VAL A 355 -7.92 9.81 -2.43
C VAL A 355 -7.01 8.81 -3.14
N GLN A 356 -6.52 7.82 -2.39
CA GLN A 356 -5.66 6.78 -2.92
C GLN A 356 -6.44 5.93 -3.94
N SER A 357 -6.13 6.09 -5.21
CA SER A 357 -6.71 5.32 -6.32
C SER A 357 -5.87 4.07 -6.59
N ALA A 358 -6.31 3.24 -7.55
CA ALA A 358 -5.48 2.14 -8.03
C ALA A 358 -4.21 2.73 -8.67
N ILE A 359 -3.07 2.54 -8.01
CA ILE A 359 -1.75 2.97 -8.48
C ILE A 359 -0.97 1.72 -8.88
N GLN A 360 -0.24 1.81 -9.99
CA GLN A 360 0.58 0.71 -10.45
C GLN A 360 1.72 0.43 -9.44
N GLY A 361 1.96 -0.83 -9.11
CA GLY A 361 2.84 -1.22 -8.00
C GLY A 361 4.28 -0.69 -8.07
N MET A 362 4.86 -0.58 -9.26
CA MET A 362 6.21 -0.02 -9.47
C MET A 362 6.28 1.47 -9.12
N TRP A 363 5.18 2.21 -9.14
CA TRP A 363 5.18 3.62 -8.74
C TRP A 363 5.72 3.80 -7.32
N TRP A 364 5.33 2.93 -6.38
CA TRP A 364 5.76 3.03 -4.98
C TRP A 364 7.28 2.92 -4.84
N ASP A 365 7.90 2.02 -5.61
CA ASP A 365 9.36 1.83 -5.61
C ASP A 365 10.10 2.89 -6.43
N ILE A 366 9.51 3.38 -7.52
CA ILE A 366 10.10 4.45 -8.34
C ILE A 366 10.06 5.78 -7.58
N ALA A 367 8.93 6.11 -6.97
CA ALA A 367 8.70 7.39 -6.31
C ALA A 367 9.48 7.51 -4.99
N LYS A 368 9.69 6.42 -4.23
CA LYS A 368 10.39 6.51 -2.94
C LYS A 368 11.83 7.02 -3.07
N VAL A 369 12.47 6.77 -4.21
CA VAL A 369 13.86 7.18 -4.51
C VAL A 369 14.01 8.71 -4.54
N ILE A 370 12.93 9.46 -4.83
CA ILE A 370 12.95 10.93 -4.80
C ILE A 370 13.49 11.46 -3.48
N GLY A 371 13.17 10.82 -2.35
CA GLY A 371 13.57 11.30 -1.03
C GLY A 371 15.09 11.39 -0.85
N ASP A 372 15.82 10.34 -1.26
CA ASP A 372 17.27 10.31 -1.17
C ASP A 372 17.93 11.24 -2.20
N ASP A 373 17.40 11.29 -3.42
CA ASP A 373 17.91 12.18 -4.46
C ASP A 373 17.74 13.67 -4.06
N VAL A 374 16.59 14.04 -3.48
CA VAL A 374 16.33 15.40 -2.96
C VAL A 374 17.25 15.73 -1.79
N LYS A 375 17.52 14.76 -0.90
CA LYS A 375 18.44 14.92 0.22
C LYS A 375 19.89 15.12 -0.24
N ALA A 376 20.30 14.44 -1.31
CA ALA A 376 21.64 14.55 -1.89
C ALA A 376 21.82 15.79 -2.77
N ALA A 377 20.74 16.36 -3.31
CA ALA A 377 20.79 17.52 -4.17
C ALA A 377 21.40 18.75 -3.47
N THR A 378 22.24 19.49 -4.18
CA THR A 378 22.97 20.66 -3.64
C THR A 378 22.50 21.99 -4.20
N ASP A 379 21.67 21.97 -5.25
CA ASP A 379 21.07 23.13 -5.89
C ASP A 379 19.78 22.76 -6.66
N ASP A 380 19.09 23.77 -7.18
CA ASP A 380 17.85 23.61 -7.96
C ASP A 380 18.04 22.71 -9.20
N ALA A 381 19.23 22.70 -9.81
CA ALA A 381 19.50 21.87 -10.98
C ALA A 381 19.62 20.39 -10.61
N ALA A 382 20.22 20.08 -9.46
CA ALA A 382 20.26 18.73 -8.91
C ALA A 382 18.86 18.25 -8.45
N LEU A 383 18.04 19.14 -7.87
CA LEU A 383 16.63 18.83 -7.57
C LEU A 383 15.84 18.53 -8.84
N GLN A 384 16.00 19.33 -9.89
CA GLN A 384 15.36 19.06 -11.19
C GLN A 384 15.84 17.74 -11.78
N ALA A 385 17.14 17.41 -11.68
CA ALA A 385 17.68 16.15 -12.15
C ALA A 385 17.09 14.92 -11.41
N ALA A 386 16.80 15.04 -10.11
CA ALA A 386 16.10 14.01 -9.34
C ALA A 386 14.69 13.76 -9.91
N LEU A 387 13.94 14.82 -10.21
CA LEU A 387 12.60 14.73 -10.79
C LEU A 387 12.63 14.22 -12.24
N ASP A 388 13.64 14.60 -13.02
CA ASP A 388 13.86 14.10 -14.38
C ASP A 388 14.15 12.59 -14.37
N SER A 389 15.00 12.14 -13.45
CA SER A 389 15.33 10.71 -13.24
C SER A 389 14.08 9.90 -12.87
N TYR A 390 13.29 10.41 -11.90
CA TYR A 390 12.00 9.84 -11.54
C TYR A 390 11.04 9.76 -12.74
N SER A 391 10.88 10.86 -13.47
CA SER A 391 9.94 10.94 -14.60
C SER A 391 10.34 10.01 -15.74
N ALA A 392 11.64 9.84 -16.00
CA ALA A 392 12.12 8.85 -16.96
C ALA A 392 11.66 7.44 -16.58
N LYS A 393 11.83 7.04 -15.31
CA LYS A 393 11.38 5.74 -14.80
C LYS A 393 9.87 5.55 -14.89
N ILE A 394 9.07 6.60 -14.64
CA ILE A 394 7.61 6.55 -14.80
C ILE A 394 7.21 6.42 -16.28
N ASN A 395 7.83 7.19 -17.18
CA ASN A 395 7.54 7.12 -18.60
C ASN A 395 7.89 5.75 -19.19
N ASP A 396 8.93 5.13 -18.66
CA ASP A 396 9.28 3.76 -19.02
C ASP A 396 8.13 2.81 -18.67
N VAL A 397 7.38 2.98 -17.58
CA VAL A 397 6.26 2.07 -17.21
C VAL A 397 5.28 1.79 -18.36
N PHE A 398 4.97 2.78 -19.21
CA PHE A 398 4.10 2.61 -20.39
C PHE A 398 4.85 2.50 -21.72
N GLY A 399 6.12 2.90 -21.76
CA GLY A 399 7.02 2.73 -22.91
C GLY A 399 7.71 1.36 -22.95
N ILE A 400 7.63 0.59 -21.88
CA ILE A 400 8.18 -0.75 -21.73
C ILE A 400 7.41 -1.69 -22.66
N ASP A 401 8.08 -2.11 -23.72
CA ASP A 401 7.69 -3.27 -24.49
C ASP A 401 7.55 -4.46 -23.53
N THR A 402 6.36 -5.07 -23.50
CA THR A 402 6.02 -6.19 -22.61
C THR A 402 6.76 -7.49 -22.97
N SER A 403 7.62 -7.45 -23.99
CA SER A 403 8.65 -8.44 -24.29
C SER A 403 10.03 -8.15 -23.66
N ILE A 404 10.15 -7.21 -22.72
CA ILE A 404 11.42 -6.83 -22.09
C ILE A 404 11.70 -7.65 -20.80
N LEU A 405 12.97 -8.00 -20.64
CA LEU A 405 13.58 -8.63 -19.46
C LEU A 405 14.33 -7.55 -18.67
N LEU A 406 14.04 -7.41 -17.37
CA LEU A 406 14.84 -6.57 -16.48
C LEU A 406 15.95 -7.42 -15.85
N PHE A 407 17.19 -6.94 -15.89
CA PHE A 407 18.30 -7.45 -15.07
C PHE A 407 18.66 -6.39 -14.03
N VAL A 408 18.47 -6.70 -12.74
CA VAL A 408 18.77 -5.81 -11.62
C VAL A 408 20.12 -6.20 -11.02
N GLY A 409 21.19 -5.45 -11.27
CA GLY A 409 22.52 -5.77 -10.77
C GLY A 409 22.94 -4.93 -9.55
N ALA A 410 23.24 -5.61 -8.42
CA ALA A 410 24.21 -5.26 -7.36
C ALA A 410 23.80 -5.97 -6.05
N TRP A 411 24.42 -7.12 -5.74
CA TRP A 411 24.18 -7.87 -4.50
C TRP A 411 25.45 -7.96 -3.66
N ASN A 412 25.57 -7.18 -2.59
CA ASN A 412 26.64 -7.30 -1.60
C ASN A 412 26.09 -7.73 -0.22
N ASN A 413 26.17 -9.03 0.10
CA ASN A 413 25.79 -9.55 1.43
C ASN A 413 24.33 -9.26 1.87
N TRP A 414 23.34 -9.45 1.00
CA TRP A 414 21.90 -9.34 1.34
C TRP A 414 21.38 -7.94 1.68
N ASN A 415 22.21 -6.90 1.56
CA ASN A 415 21.70 -5.54 1.42
C ASN A 415 21.47 -5.28 -0.07
N ASN A 416 20.21 -5.04 -0.46
CA ASN A 416 19.91 -4.36 -1.71
C ASN A 416 20.37 -2.91 -1.52
N GLY A 417 21.66 -2.64 -1.71
CA GLY A 417 22.14 -1.26 -1.83
C GLY A 417 21.60 -0.68 -3.13
N ASP A 418 21.09 0.54 -3.06
CA ASP A 418 20.34 1.29 -4.08
C ASP A 418 21.10 1.63 -5.38
N GLU A 419 22.14 0.85 -5.75
CA GLU A 419 22.87 0.97 -7.02
C GLU A 419 22.47 -0.14 -7.99
N ALA A 420 21.16 -0.35 -8.15
CA ALA A 420 20.63 -1.27 -9.14
C ALA A 420 20.84 -0.72 -10.56
N ASP A 421 21.87 -1.21 -11.26
CA ASP A 421 21.93 -1.02 -12.71
C ASP A 421 20.76 -1.78 -13.35
N THR A 422 19.90 -1.01 -14.02
CA THR A 422 18.69 -1.48 -14.67
C THR A 422 18.98 -1.61 -16.16
N TYR A 423 19.03 -2.84 -16.65
CA TYR A 423 19.29 -3.12 -18.06
C TYR A 423 18.00 -3.46 -18.80
N HIS A 424 17.76 -2.77 -19.91
CA HIS A 424 16.61 -3.00 -20.81
C HIS A 424 17.08 -3.75 -22.06
N LEU A 425 16.33 -4.77 -22.49
CA LEU A 425 16.55 -5.42 -23.79
C LEU A 425 16.26 -4.42 -24.92
N LYS A 426 17.18 -4.35 -25.89
CA LYS A 426 16.98 -3.67 -27.17
C LYS A 426 16.86 -4.73 -28.26
N ASP A 427 15.74 -4.75 -28.98
CA ASP A 427 15.47 -5.71 -30.06
C ASP A 427 15.56 -7.18 -29.60
N GLY A 428 15.12 -7.48 -28.36
CA GLY A 428 15.14 -8.82 -27.77
C GLY A 428 16.48 -9.28 -27.18
N SER A 429 17.50 -8.40 -27.15
CA SER A 429 18.83 -8.73 -26.59
C SER A 429 19.43 -7.60 -25.75
N VAL A 430 20.33 -7.94 -24.82
CA VAL A 430 21.17 -6.98 -24.08
C VAL A 430 22.60 -7.49 -23.99
N THR A 431 23.56 -6.58 -24.08
CA THR A 431 24.96 -6.89 -23.79
C THR A 431 25.29 -6.48 -22.36
N LEU A 432 25.79 -7.42 -21.56
CA LEU A 432 26.22 -7.22 -20.19
C LEU A 432 27.74 -7.26 -20.13
N ASP A 433 28.35 -6.31 -19.42
CA ASP A 433 29.79 -6.31 -19.15
C ASP A 433 30.02 -6.46 -17.65
N VAL A 434 30.49 -7.62 -17.23
CA VAL A 434 30.67 -7.98 -15.82
C VAL A 434 32.15 -7.79 -15.46
N PRO A 435 32.51 -6.80 -14.61
CA PRO A 435 33.90 -6.48 -14.29
C PRO A 435 34.58 -7.56 -13.44
N GLU A 436 35.92 -7.70 -13.53
CA GLU A 436 36.70 -8.73 -12.81
C GLU A 436 36.61 -8.65 -11.27
N SER A 437 36.26 -7.48 -10.72
CA SER A 437 36.13 -7.26 -9.28
C SER A 437 34.83 -7.81 -8.69
N ASP A 438 33.80 -8.06 -9.52
CA ASP A 438 32.44 -8.28 -9.04
C ASP A 438 31.77 -9.49 -9.70
N TYR A 439 31.02 -10.25 -8.90
CA TYR A 439 29.98 -11.10 -9.45
C TYR A 439 28.72 -10.24 -9.56
N MET A 440 28.27 -9.94 -10.78
CA MET A 440 26.95 -9.34 -10.96
C MET A 440 25.89 -10.43 -10.83
N GLY A 441 25.28 -10.49 -9.65
CA GLY A 441 24.01 -11.18 -9.42
C GLY A 441 22.85 -10.26 -9.69
N GLY A 442 21.84 -10.78 -10.39
CA GLY A 442 20.62 -10.03 -10.62
C GLY A 442 19.39 -10.90 -10.80
N ARG A 443 18.23 -10.26 -10.66
CA ARG A 443 16.95 -10.90 -10.94
C ARG A 443 16.53 -10.64 -12.37
N ILE A 444 16.01 -11.68 -13.00
CA ILE A 444 15.28 -11.63 -14.26
C ILE A 444 13.78 -11.63 -13.92
N VAL A 445 13.11 -10.50 -14.14
CA VAL A 445 11.73 -10.28 -13.66
C VAL A 445 10.83 -9.70 -14.74
N ASN A 446 9.59 -10.20 -14.78
CA ASN A 446 8.56 -9.66 -15.63
C ASN A 446 7.97 -8.42 -14.93
N LEU A 447 8.05 -7.29 -15.62
CA LEU A 447 7.72 -5.97 -15.08
C LEU A 447 6.23 -5.80 -14.76
N THR A 448 5.34 -6.58 -15.37
CA THR A 448 3.89 -6.50 -15.07
C THR A 448 3.49 -7.25 -13.81
N THR A 449 4.36 -8.11 -13.27
CA THR A 449 4.01 -9.02 -12.18
C THR A 449 5.11 -9.13 -11.13
N TRP A 450 5.74 -8.01 -10.76
CA TRP A 450 6.86 -7.95 -9.78
C TRP A 450 6.61 -8.82 -8.52
N ASP A 451 5.35 -8.92 -8.10
CA ASP A 451 4.93 -9.69 -6.94
C ASP A 451 4.72 -11.19 -7.17
N THR A 452 4.86 -11.68 -8.40
CA THR A 452 4.89 -13.12 -8.68
C THR A 452 6.26 -13.48 -9.23
N ASN A 453 7.08 -14.08 -8.38
CA ASN A 453 8.42 -14.62 -8.63
C ASN A 453 8.48 -15.72 -9.74
N LYS A 454 7.56 -15.77 -10.70
CA LYS A 454 7.43 -16.89 -11.66
C LYS A 454 7.39 -16.45 -13.13
N GLY A 455 7.87 -15.25 -13.43
CA GLY A 455 7.67 -14.60 -14.74
C GLY A 455 8.48 -15.13 -15.92
N PHE A 456 9.55 -15.91 -15.71
CA PHE A 456 10.34 -16.46 -16.82
C PHE A 456 10.62 -17.95 -16.65
N ALA A 457 10.53 -18.68 -17.77
CA ALA A 457 10.97 -20.06 -17.84
C ALA A 457 12.51 -20.09 -17.98
N GLN A 458 13.13 -21.00 -17.22
CA GLN A 458 14.53 -21.44 -17.24
C GLN A 458 15.45 -20.89 -18.36
N VAL A 459 16.68 -20.51 -17.99
CA VAL A 459 17.76 -20.32 -18.97
C VAL A 459 17.96 -21.62 -19.75
N VAL A 460 17.55 -21.62 -21.02
CA VAL A 460 17.57 -22.82 -21.87
C VAL A 460 18.94 -23.05 -22.52
N SER A 461 19.80 -22.02 -22.53
CA SER A 461 21.16 -22.08 -23.07
C SER A 461 22.08 -21.07 -22.36
N GLY A 462 23.31 -21.50 -22.03
CA GLY A 462 24.28 -20.69 -21.28
C GLY A 462 24.16 -20.81 -19.76
N ALA A 463 23.49 -21.85 -19.25
CA ALA A 463 23.31 -22.09 -17.82
C ALA A 463 24.65 -22.33 -17.08
N GLU A 464 25.68 -22.81 -17.79
CA GLU A 464 27.04 -22.98 -17.28
C GLU A 464 27.74 -21.66 -16.94
N TYR A 465 27.25 -20.52 -17.46
CA TYR A 465 27.75 -19.18 -17.13
C TYR A 465 27.06 -18.59 -15.91
N ILE A 466 26.04 -19.29 -15.38
CA ILE A 466 25.28 -18.89 -14.22
C ILE A 466 25.76 -19.70 -13.01
N LYS A 467 25.96 -19.02 -11.88
CA LYS A 467 26.16 -19.73 -10.62
C LYS A 467 24.85 -20.37 -10.15
N ASP A 468 24.86 -21.70 -10.00
CA ASP A 468 23.78 -22.42 -9.32
C ASP A 468 23.78 -22.06 -7.82
N LEU A 469 22.64 -21.55 -7.34
CA LEU A 469 22.43 -21.19 -5.94
C LEU A 469 21.64 -22.25 -5.18
N GLY A 470 21.23 -23.34 -5.84
CA GLY A 470 20.51 -24.44 -5.22
C GLY A 470 19.26 -23.99 -4.47
N ALA A 471 19.11 -24.45 -3.23
CA ALA A 471 17.96 -24.14 -2.38
C ALA A 471 17.79 -22.65 -2.07
N ASP A 472 18.83 -21.83 -2.24
CA ASP A 472 18.81 -20.39 -1.99
C ASP A 472 18.23 -19.59 -3.19
N ASN A 473 17.88 -20.26 -4.30
CA ASN A 473 17.17 -19.69 -5.43
C ASN A 473 15.99 -20.59 -5.84
N PRO A 474 14.98 -20.73 -4.96
CA PRO A 474 13.86 -21.64 -5.18
C PRO A 474 13.05 -21.32 -6.45
N ASP A 475 13.17 -20.08 -6.95
CA ASP A 475 12.37 -19.53 -8.03
C ASP A 475 13.12 -19.45 -9.38
N ASN A 476 14.40 -19.84 -9.44
CA ASN A 476 15.27 -19.78 -10.65
C ASN A 476 15.32 -18.42 -11.37
N ASN A 477 14.93 -17.34 -10.69
CA ASN A 477 14.87 -15.99 -11.25
C ASN A 477 16.09 -15.14 -10.88
N ILE A 478 16.91 -15.59 -9.93
CA ILE A 478 18.21 -14.98 -9.61
C ILE A 478 19.28 -15.66 -10.45
N VAL A 479 20.02 -14.87 -11.23
CA VAL A 479 21.13 -15.34 -12.07
C VAL A 479 22.39 -14.54 -11.73
N PHE A 480 23.52 -15.23 -11.58
CA PHE A 480 24.83 -14.62 -11.37
C PHE A 480 25.70 -14.94 -12.57
N ALA A 481 26.10 -13.91 -13.31
CA ALA A 481 27.11 -14.08 -14.35
C ALA A 481 28.51 -13.94 -13.75
N GLU A 482 29.43 -14.81 -14.15
CA GLU A 482 30.86 -14.62 -13.89
C GLU A 482 31.38 -13.36 -14.63
N PRO A 483 32.56 -12.83 -14.26
CA PRO A 483 33.20 -11.77 -15.03
C PRO A 483 33.37 -12.10 -16.53
N GLY A 484 33.05 -11.11 -17.36
CA GLY A 484 33.11 -11.21 -18.81
C GLY A 484 32.03 -10.42 -19.53
N ASN A 485 32.08 -10.47 -20.85
CA ASN A 485 31.10 -9.83 -21.72
C ASN A 485 30.10 -10.87 -22.22
N TYR A 486 28.80 -10.58 -22.11
CA TYR A 486 27.73 -11.53 -22.44
C TYR A 486 26.66 -10.87 -23.28
N THR A 487 26.06 -11.62 -24.19
CA THR A 487 24.78 -11.28 -24.83
C THR A 487 23.69 -12.15 -24.23
N VAL A 488 22.69 -11.50 -23.64
CA VAL A 488 21.47 -12.15 -23.13
C VAL A 488 20.34 -11.87 -24.10
N THR A 489 19.62 -12.90 -24.54
CA THR A 489 18.50 -12.80 -25.49
C THR A 489 17.25 -13.41 -24.88
N LEU A 490 16.10 -12.77 -25.08
CA LEU A 490 14.79 -13.31 -24.72
C LEU A 490 14.01 -13.69 -26.00
N ASN A 491 13.57 -14.95 -26.07
CA ASN A 491 12.76 -15.48 -27.17
C ASN A 491 11.43 -16.00 -26.58
N GLY A 492 10.41 -15.14 -26.53
CA GLY A 492 9.16 -15.47 -25.84
C GLY A 492 9.39 -15.54 -24.33
N ALA A 493 9.23 -16.73 -23.73
CA ALA A 493 9.49 -16.96 -22.29
C ALA A 493 10.88 -17.57 -22.00
N GLU A 494 11.68 -17.87 -23.04
CA GLU A 494 12.97 -18.57 -22.92
C GLU A 494 14.14 -17.59 -22.96
N ILE A 495 15.13 -17.81 -22.08
CA ILE A 495 16.33 -16.98 -21.96
C ILE A 495 17.56 -17.71 -22.50
N THR A 496 18.35 -17.03 -23.32
CA THR A 496 19.64 -17.51 -23.84
C THR A 496 20.76 -16.57 -23.42
N ILE A 497 21.87 -17.12 -22.92
CA ILE A 497 23.07 -16.37 -22.54
C ILE A 497 24.25 -16.87 -23.36
N VAL A 498 24.95 -15.95 -24.04
CA VAL A 498 26.14 -16.24 -24.83
C VAL A 498 27.29 -15.37 -24.32
N LYS A 499 28.43 -15.97 -23.99
CA LYS A 499 29.66 -15.21 -23.70
C LYS A 499 30.25 -14.71 -25.03
N ASN A 500 30.47 -13.39 -25.13
CA ASN A 500 30.93 -12.71 -26.35
C ASN A 500 32.44 -12.86 -26.59
#